data_AF-A0A368VXE0-F1
#
_entry.id   AF-A0A368VXE0-F1
#
_cell.length_a   1.000
_cell.length_b   1.000
_cell.length_c   1.000
_cell.angle_alpha   90.00
_cell.angle_beta   90.00
_cell.angle_gamma   90.00
#
_symmetry.space_group_name_H-M   'P 1'
#
loop_
_entity.id
_entity.type
_entity.pdbx_description
1 polymer ?
#
loop_
_entity_poly.entity_id
_entity_poly.type
_entity_poly.pdbx_seq_one_letter_code
_entity_poly.pdbx_strand_id
1 'polypeptide(L)' 'MRWVYWVRLYETKFQAGCLVRRMENDWWVYGYDSPREVEVFRSRKGRYGVRFVP' A
#
# COMPACT_ATOMS: atom_id res chain seq x y z
N MET A 1 -5.88 -15.90 -2.62
CA MET A 1 -5.15 -14.63 -2.47
C MET A 1 -5.41 -14.08 -1.08
N ARG A 2 -4.36 -13.68 -0.34
CA ARG A 2 -4.50 -13.11 1.01
C ARG A 2 -3.90 -11.69 0.98
N TRP A 3 -4.72 -10.70 1.32
CA TRP A 3 -4.27 -9.32 1.44
C TRP A 3 -3.32 -9.16 2.63
N VAL A 4 -2.17 -8.56 2.40
CA VAL A 4 -1.25 -8.10 3.44
C VAL A 4 -1.52 -6.62 3.68
N TYR A 5 -1.67 -6.24 4.95
CA TYR A 5 -1.98 -4.86 5.34
C TYR A 5 -0.72 -4.15 5.79
N TRP A 6 -0.49 -2.95 5.23
CA TRP A 6 0.60 -2.10 5.67
C TRP A 6 0.36 -1.62 7.10
N VAL A 7 1.43 -1.53 7.88
CA VAL A 7 1.40 -1.25 9.33
C VAL A 7 0.76 0.09 9.70
N ARG A 8 0.79 1.08 8.79
CA ARG A 8 0.37 2.46 9.07
C ARG A 8 -0.92 2.85 8.34
N LEU A 9 -1.76 3.60 9.05
CA LEU A 9 -2.87 4.37 8.48
C LEU A 9 -2.50 5.85 8.28
N TYR A 10 -3.16 6.49 7.33
CA TYR A 10 -2.94 7.85 6.87
C TYR A 10 -4.22 8.67 6.98
N GLU A 11 -4.06 9.98 7.17
CA GLU A 11 -5.19 10.90 7.31
C GLU A 11 -5.85 11.21 5.96
N THR A 12 -5.08 11.21 4.87
CA THR A 12 -5.61 11.49 3.52
C THR A 12 -5.36 10.34 2.55
N LYS A 13 -6.24 10.22 1.55
CA LYS A 13 -6.07 9.25 0.44
C LYS A 13 -4.76 9.53 -0.32
N PHE A 14 -4.37 10.79 -0.45
CA PHE A 14 -3.14 11.21 -1.11
C PHE A 14 -1.90 10.61 -0.42
N GLN A 15 -1.80 10.73 0.91
CA GLN A 15 -0.68 10.17 1.67
C GLN A 15 -0.55 8.65 1.49
N ALA A 16 -1.67 7.92 1.54
CA ALA A 16 -1.68 6.49 1.27
C ALA A 16 -1.28 6.17 -0.19
N GLY A 17 -1.72 7.00 -1.15
CA GLY A 17 -1.35 6.89 -2.56
C GLY A 17 0.15 7.07 -2.83
N CYS A 18 0.84 7.91 -2.06
CA CYS A 18 2.31 8.01 -2.15
C CYS A 18 2.99 6.68 -1.82
N LEU A 19 2.50 5.94 -0.81
CA LEU A 19 3.04 4.62 -0.48
C LEU A 19 2.72 3.58 -1.55
N VAL A 20 1.50 3.60 -2.12
CA VAL A 20 1.15 2.74 -3.25
C VAL A 20 2.14 2.95 -4.39
N ARG A 21 2.37 4.20 -4.79
CA ARG A 21 3.31 4.51 -5.88
C ARG A 21 4.73 4.06 -5.56
N ARG A 22 5.17 4.20 -4.31
CA ARG A 22 6.45 3.68 -3.87
C ARG A 22 6.51 2.15 -4.04
N MET A 23 5.55 1.41 -3.52
CA MET A 23 5.51 -0.06 -3.61
C MET A 23 5.50 -0.59 -5.04
N GLU A 24 4.79 0.08 -5.96
CA GLU A 24 4.79 -0.26 -7.39
C GLU A 24 6.18 -0.09 -8.03
N ASN A 25 6.98 0.87 -7.55
CA ASN A 25 8.25 1.26 -8.15
C ASN A 25 9.46 0.82 -7.31
N ASP A 26 9.30 0.15 -6.17
CA ASP A 26 10.42 -0.18 -5.27
C ASP A 26 11.26 -1.39 -5.75
N TRP A 27 10.85 -2.09 -6.82
CA TRP A 27 11.58 -3.24 -7.39
C TRP A 27 13.07 -2.95 -7.62
N TRP A 28 13.40 -1.78 -8.17
CA TRP A 28 14.78 -1.43 -8.51
C TRP A 28 15.65 -1.06 -7.31
N VAL A 29 15.06 -0.73 -6.16
CA VAL A 29 15.80 -0.26 -4.98
C VAL A 29 16.25 -1.40 -4.08
N TYR A 30 15.46 -2.47 -3.98
CA TYR A 30 15.69 -3.52 -2.97
C TYR A 30 15.73 -4.96 -3.53
N GLY A 31 15.52 -5.15 -4.84
CA GLY A 31 15.53 -6.49 -5.45
C GLY A 31 14.41 -7.42 -4.98
N TYR A 32 13.34 -6.85 -4.41
CA TYR A 32 12.12 -7.60 -4.06
C TYR A 32 11.19 -7.71 -5.25
N ASP A 33 10.39 -8.78 -5.26
CA ASP A 33 9.23 -8.86 -6.13
C ASP A 33 8.25 -7.72 -5.82
N SER A 34 7.90 -6.95 -6.84
CA SER A 34 6.86 -5.92 -6.75
C SER A 34 5.55 -6.62 -6.41
N PRO A 35 4.74 -6.05 -5.51
CA PRO A 35 3.43 -6.63 -5.22
C PRO A 35 2.61 -6.71 -6.50
N ARG A 36 1.99 -7.87 -6.73
CA ARG A 36 1.12 -8.12 -7.88
C ARG A 36 -0.06 -7.17 -7.94
N GLU A 37 -0.60 -6.83 -6.77
CA GLU A 37 -1.70 -5.89 -6.60
C GLU A 37 -1.45 -5.04 -5.36
N VAL A 38 -1.75 -3.74 -5.46
CA VAL A 38 -1.67 -2.80 -4.34
C VAL A 38 -2.82 -1.81 -4.42
N GLU A 39 -3.47 -1.53 -3.29
CA GLU A 39 -4.61 -0.61 -3.27
C GLU A 39 -4.74 0.16 -1.96
N VAL A 40 -5.39 1.33 -2.06
CA VAL A 40 -5.81 2.11 -0.90
C VAL A 40 -7.19 1.66 -0.45
N PHE A 41 -7.34 1.35 0.84
CA PHE A 41 -8.63 1.12 1.46
C PHE A 41 -8.95 2.21 2.48
N ARG A 42 -10.25 2.41 2.78
CA ARG A 42 -10.71 3.27 3.86
C ARG A 42 -11.08 2.42 5.07
N SER A 43 -10.45 2.69 6.20
CA SER A 43 -10.79 2.06 7.49
C SER A 43 -12.17 2.51 7.96
N ARG A 44 -12.79 1.73 8.85
CA ARG A 44 -14.08 2.07 9.47
C ARG A 44 -14.07 3.40 10.23
N LYS A 45 -12.89 3.84 10.69
CA LYS A 45 -12.70 5.12 11.40
C LYS A 45 -12.35 6.27 10.45
N GLY A 46 -12.50 6.10 9.14
CA GLY A 46 -12.33 7.16 8.14
C GLY A 46 -10.91 7.35 7.61
N ARG A 47 -9.88 6.84 8.30
CA ARG A 47 -8.46 6.87 7.88
C ARG A 47 -8.17 5.90 6.73
N TYR A 48 -7.10 6.15 5.98
CA TYR A 48 -6.72 5.39 4.79
C TYR A 48 -5.57 4.44 5.08
N GLY A 49 -5.60 3.23 4.55
CA GLY A 49 -4.51 2.27 4.64
C GLY A 49 -4.15 1.72 3.26
N VAL A 50 -3.02 1.03 3.19
CA VAL A 50 -2.58 0.32 1.97
C VAL A 50 -2.59 -1.17 2.25
N ARG A 51 -3.08 -1.96 1.29
CA ARG A 51 -2.96 -3.41 1.29
C ARG A 51 -2.40 -3.90 -0.05
N PHE A 52 -1.71 -5.02 -0.02
CA PHE A 52 -1.08 -5.57 -1.21
C PHE A 52 -1.12 -7.10 -1.23
N VAL A 53 -0.95 -7.67 -2.42
CA VAL A 53 -0.69 -9.10 -2.65
C VAL A 53 0.77 -9.22 -3.05
N PRO A 54 1.60 -10.02 -2.33
CA PRO A 54 2.95 -10.34 -2.73
C PRO A 54 3.00 -10.95 -4.14
#